data_AF-A0A1C6N0C4-F1
#
_entry.id   AF-A0A1C6N0C4-F1
#
_cell.length_a   1.000
_cell.length_b   1.000
_cell.length_c   1.000
_cell.angle_alpha   90.00
_cell.angle_beta   90.00
_cell.angle_gamma   90.00
#
_symmetry.space_group_name_H-M   'P 1'
#
loop_
_entity.id
_entity.type
_entity.pdbx_description
1 polymer ?
#
loop_
_entity_poly.entity_id
_entity_poly.type
_entity_poly.pdbx_seq_one_letter_code
_entity_poly.pdbx_strand_id
1 'polypeptide(L)'
;MPASHQGTGRVTAFSMFGPVFGYASTLFDGRQTAYVGPLTPGVRWPKLWQMATRCCRTTAQDREKAQWIITQASRAFIMQADLVVKLPHAAWHMEPGERRIDVVDWSNHHALVVGNMVVHALTPEQVSMKHTYYPQYFECC
;
A
#
# COMPACT_ATOMS: atom_id res chain seq x y z
N MET A 1 -14.01 -11.65 -15.94
CA MET A 1 -13.83 -10.85 -14.71
C MET A 1 -12.34 -10.78 -14.42
N PRO A 2 -11.74 -9.61 -14.13
CA PRO A 2 -10.33 -9.58 -13.76
C PRO A 2 -10.16 -10.39 -12.46
N ALA A 3 -9.09 -11.18 -12.41
CA ALA A 3 -8.80 -12.05 -11.27
C ALA A 3 -8.56 -11.20 -10.01
N SER A 4 -9.35 -11.41 -8.97
CA SER A 4 -9.10 -10.82 -7.65
C SER A 4 -7.75 -11.31 -7.13
N HIS A 5 -6.80 -10.41 -6.95
CA HIS A 5 -5.49 -10.75 -6.40
C HIS A 5 -5.64 -11.12 -4.92
N GLN A 6 -5.25 -12.33 -4.54
CA GLN A 6 -5.33 -12.81 -3.17
C GLN A 6 -4.10 -13.65 -2.82
N GLY A 7 -3.80 -13.74 -1.53
CA GLY A 7 -2.68 -14.52 -1.04
C GLY A 7 -2.72 -14.74 0.46
N THR A 8 -1.82 -15.59 0.93
CA THR A 8 -1.53 -15.75 2.35
C THR A 8 -0.04 -15.57 2.56
N GLY A 9 0.34 -14.76 3.53
CA GLY A 9 1.75 -14.49 3.79
C GLY A 9 1.93 -13.33 4.75
N ARG A 10 3.10 -12.70 4.69
CA ARG A 10 3.41 -11.56 5.54
C ARG A 10 2.61 -10.34 5.11
N VAL A 11 1.98 -9.68 6.07
CA VAL A 11 1.30 -8.39 5.87
C VAL A 11 1.90 -7.38 6.83
N THR A 12 2.26 -6.20 6.31
CA THR A 12 2.68 -5.06 7.12
C THR A 12 1.61 -3.99 7.04
N ALA A 13 1.02 -3.63 8.17
CA ALA A 13 0.12 -2.48 8.28
C ALA A 13 0.90 -1.27 8.80
N PHE A 14 0.77 -0.13 8.14
CA PHE A 14 1.50 1.10 8.48
C PHE A 14 0.64 2.33 8.25
N SER A 15 0.89 3.37 9.03
CA SER A 15 0.22 4.66 8.89
C SER A 15 0.97 5.53 7.90
N MET A 16 0.24 6.29 7.09
CA MET A 16 0.82 7.35 6.27
C MET A 16 -0.16 8.51 6.16
N PHE A 17 0.24 9.66 6.71
CA PHE A 17 -0.58 10.88 6.77
C PHE A 17 -1.95 10.69 7.43
N GLY A 18 -2.04 9.74 8.38
CA GLY A 18 -3.28 9.44 9.11
C GLY A 18 -3.84 8.06 8.80
N PRO A 19 -4.28 7.76 7.57
CA PRO A 19 -4.84 6.45 7.26
C PRO A 19 -3.78 5.33 7.30
N VAL A 20 -4.27 4.12 7.55
CA VAL A 20 -3.51 2.88 7.60
C VAL A 20 -3.60 2.18 6.26
N PHE A 21 -2.45 1.72 5.78
CA PHE A 21 -2.28 0.97 4.55
C PHE A 21 -1.67 -0.39 4.84
N GLY A 22 -2.07 -1.39 4.07
CA GLY A 22 -1.49 -2.72 4.09
C GLY A 22 -0.47 -2.86 2.97
N TYR A 23 0.60 -3.60 3.25
CA TYR A 23 1.57 -4.05 2.28
C TYR A 23 1.75 -5.57 2.38
N ALA A 24 1.66 -6.23 1.23
CA ALA A 24 2.05 -7.61 1.02
C ALA A 24 2.87 -7.72 -0.27
N SER A 25 3.61 -8.80 -0.44
CA SER A 25 4.26 -9.11 -1.71
C SER A 25 4.20 -10.59 -2.04
N THR A 26 4.21 -10.88 -3.33
CA THR A 26 4.31 -12.24 -3.86
C THR A 26 5.50 -12.34 -4.79
N LEU A 27 6.10 -13.53 -4.85
CA LEU A 27 7.14 -13.88 -5.81
C LEU A 27 6.56 -14.94 -6.74
N PHE A 28 6.42 -14.63 -8.03
CA PHE A 28 5.97 -15.57 -9.04
C PHE A 28 6.93 -15.46 -10.23
N ASP A 29 7.44 -16.61 -10.68
CA ASP A 29 8.37 -16.69 -11.82
C ASP A 29 9.57 -15.72 -11.69
N GLY A 30 10.17 -15.68 -10.49
CA GLY A 30 11.30 -14.78 -10.18
C GLY A 30 10.95 -13.29 -10.10
N ARG A 31 9.68 -12.91 -10.32
CA ARG A 31 9.23 -11.51 -10.32
C ARG A 31 8.45 -11.18 -9.06
N GLN A 32 8.98 -10.26 -8.27
CA GLN A 32 8.32 -9.80 -7.05
C GLN A 32 7.29 -8.71 -7.35
N THR A 33 6.05 -8.88 -6.90
CA THR A 33 4.98 -7.86 -7.02
C THR A 33 4.59 -7.35 -5.64
N ALA A 34 4.54 -6.02 -5.47
CA ALA A 34 4.02 -5.37 -4.27
C ALA A 34 2.52 -5.18 -4.38
N TYR A 35 1.78 -5.44 -3.31
CA TYR A 35 0.36 -5.15 -3.16
C TYR A 35 0.23 -4.13 -2.05
N VAL A 36 -0.35 -2.97 -2.36
CA VAL A 36 -0.54 -1.89 -1.38
C VAL A 36 -1.96 -1.36 -1.48
N GLY A 37 -2.63 -1.19 -0.35
CA GLY A 37 -3.99 -0.69 -0.32
C GLY A 37 -4.39 -0.11 1.03
N PRO A 38 -5.38 0.78 1.09
CA PRO A 38 -5.91 1.26 2.36
C PRO A 38 -6.57 0.11 3.13
N LEU A 39 -6.39 0.15 4.44
CA LEU A 39 -7.07 -0.70 5.42
C LEU A 39 -8.05 0.10 6.27
N THR A 40 -7.85 1.42 6.38
CA THR A 40 -8.74 2.29 7.12
C THR A 40 -10.13 2.36 6.48
N PRO A 41 -11.21 2.09 7.24
CA PRO A 41 -12.57 2.19 6.74
C PRO A 41 -12.89 3.54 6.11
N GLY A 42 -13.57 3.53 4.96
CA GLY A 42 -13.92 4.74 4.21
C GLY A 42 -12.81 5.30 3.31
N VAL A 43 -11.57 4.81 3.44
CA VAL A 43 -10.47 5.23 2.55
C VAL A 43 -10.39 4.31 1.35
N ARG A 44 -10.39 4.89 0.15
CA ARG A 44 -10.29 4.17 -1.12
C ARG A 44 -8.91 4.36 -1.75
N TRP A 45 -8.44 3.35 -2.48
CA TRP A 45 -7.08 3.34 -3.04
C TRP A 45 -6.75 4.54 -3.95
N PRO A 46 -7.67 5.21 -4.67
CA PRO A 46 -7.34 6.42 -5.42
C PRO A 46 -6.74 7.52 -4.54
N LYS A 47 -7.07 7.52 -3.24
CA LYS A 47 -6.52 8.47 -2.28
C LYS A 47 -5.02 8.27 -2.05
N LEU A 48 -4.56 7.02 -1.99
CA LEU A 48 -3.13 6.69 -1.95
C LEU A 48 -2.41 7.21 -3.21
N TRP A 49 -3.07 7.12 -4.37
CA TRP A 49 -2.52 7.64 -5.63
C TRP A 49 -2.44 9.17 -5.65
N GLN A 50 -3.43 9.86 -5.09
CA GLN A 50 -3.42 11.31 -4.90
C GLN A 50 -2.27 11.75 -3.99
N MET A 51 -2.05 11.04 -2.86
CA MET A 51 -0.90 11.30 -1.98
C MET A 51 0.42 11.17 -2.74
N ALA A 52 0.60 10.08 -3.49
CA ALA A 52 1.80 9.88 -4.29
C ALA A 52 1.99 11.00 -5.32
N THR A 53 0.91 11.44 -5.99
CA THR A 53 0.95 12.55 -6.95
C THR A 53 1.41 13.85 -6.32
N ARG A 54 1.01 14.11 -5.07
CA ARG A 54 1.41 15.32 -4.32
C ARG A 54 2.84 15.25 -3.77
N CYS A 55 3.26 14.08 -3.31
CA CYS A 55 4.58 13.91 -2.72
C CYS A 55 5.69 13.75 -3.76
N CYS A 56 5.34 13.39 -4.99
CA CYS A 56 6.25 13.42 -6.12
C CYS A 56 6.37 14.83 -6.73
N ARG A 57 7.42 15.05 -7.53
CA ARG A 57 7.53 16.23 -8.38
C ARG A 57 6.36 16.31 -9.37
N THR A 58 5.98 17.52 -9.77
CA THR A 58 4.84 17.77 -10.68
C THR A 58 4.92 17.05 -12.03
N THR A 59 6.13 16.77 -12.51
CA THR A 59 6.42 16.07 -13.77
C THR A 59 6.53 14.55 -13.63
N ALA A 60 6.27 14.01 -12.43
CA ALA A 60 6.43 12.60 -12.16
C ALA A 60 5.46 11.74 -12.96
N GLN A 61 6.01 10.74 -13.64
CA GLN A 61 5.26 9.73 -14.35
C GLN A 61 4.64 8.73 -13.37
N ASP A 62 3.68 7.94 -13.85
CA ASP A 62 3.00 6.94 -13.00
C ASP A 62 3.95 5.89 -12.42
N ARG A 63 5.04 5.59 -13.13
CA ARG A 63 6.12 4.74 -12.59
C ARG A 63 6.76 5.34 -11.34
N GLU A 64 7.10 6.63 -11.36
CA GLU A 64 7.73 7.32 -10.23
C GLU A 64 6.79 7.38 -9.02
N LYS A 65 5.49 7.57 -9.25
CA LYS A 65 4.46 7.51 -8.20
C LYS A 65 4.34 6.11 -7.59
N ALA A 66 4.37 5.08 -8.43
CA ALA A 66 4.38 3.68 -7.96
C ALA A 66 5.63 3.36 -7.15
N GLN A 67 6.81 3.81 -7.61
CA GLN A 67 8.07 3.68 -6.89
C GLN A 67 8.03 4.40 -5.54
N TRP A 68 7.41 5.58 -5.46
CA TRP A 68 7.20 6.28 -4.20
C TRP A 68 6.34 5.46 -3.23
N ILE A 69 5.22 4.86 -3.69
CA ILE A 69 4.37 3.99 -2.86
C ILE A 69 5.15 2.77 -2.34
N ILE A 70 5.90 2.08 -3.22
CA ILE A 70 6.75 0.94 -2.84
C ILE A 70 7.79 1.38 -1.81
N THR A 71 8.34 2.58 -1.94
CA THR A 71 9.34 3.12 -1.00
C THR A 71 8.73 3.30 0.39
N GLN A 72 7.51 3.84 0.51
CA GLN A 72 6.84 3.97 1.81
C GLN A 72 6.53 2.61 2.44
N ALA A 73 6.00 1.68 1.66
CA ALA A 73 5.76 0.30 2.11
C ALA A 73 7.05 -0.41 2.56
N SER A 74 8.14 -0.23 1.81
CA SER A 74 9.45 -0.81 2.13
C SER A 74 10.04 -0.19 3.40
N ARG A 75 9.90 1.12 3.62
CA ARG A 75 10.31 1.78 4.86
C ARG A 75 9.54 1.24 6.07
N ALA A 76 8.23 1.07 5.96
CA ALA A 76 7.44 0.46 7.03
C ALA A 76 7.85 -1.01 7.29
N PHE A 77 8.08 -1.78 6.22
CA PHE A 77 8.45 -3.18 6.33
C PHE A 77 9.88 -3.39 6.88
N ILE A 78 10.88 -2.65 6.40
CA ILE A 78 12.29 -2.85 6.77
C ILE A 78 12.62 -2.03 8.02
N MET A 79 12.32 -0.73 8.00
CA MET A 79 12.73 0.23 9.03
C MET A 79 11.70 0.41 10.15
N GLN A 80 10.53 -0.22 10.06
CA GLN A 80 9.43 -0.05 11.02
C GLN A 80 8.91 1.38 11.11
N ALA A 81 9.11 2.19 10.06
CA ALA A 81 8.59 3.55 9.99
C ALA A 81 7.06 3.54 10.01
N ASP A 82 6.48 4.26 10.97
CA ASP A 82 5.01 4.41 11.14
C ASP A 82 4.28 3.06 11.19
N LEU A 83 4.98 2.03 11.68
CA LEU A 83 4.47 0.67 11.74
C LEU A 83 3.29 0.59 12.71
N VAL A 84 2.18 0.01 12.26
CA VAL A 84 1.06 -0.34 13.12
C VAL A 84 1.20 -1.78 13.61
N VAL A 85 1.37 -2.73 12.69
CA VAL A 85 1.57 -4.15 13.02
C VAL A 85 2.19 -4.91 11.85
N LYS A 86 2.99 -5.95 12.16
CA LYS A 86 3.43 -6.96 11.20
C LYS A 86 2.78 -8.29 11.54
N LEU A 87 2.01 -8.82 10.59
CA LEU A 87 1.45 -10.16 10.68
C LEU A 87 2.39 -11.11 9.91
N PRO A 88 3.00 -12.12 10.56
CA PRO A 88 3.93 -13.02 9.88
C PRO A 88 3.23 -13.91 8.86
N HIS A 89 1.96 -14.21 9.09
CA HIS A 89 1.13 -15.06 8.25
C HIS A 89 -0.34 -14.64 8.36
N ALA A 90 -0.86 -14.00 7.32
CA ALA A 90 -2.25 -13.55 7.23
C ALA A 90 -2.76 -13.67 5.79
N ALA A 91 -4.04 -14.03 5.66
CA ALA A 91 -4.74 -13.97 4.39
C ALA A 91 -5.07 -12.52 4.03
N TRP A 92 -4.92 -12.19 2.76
CA TRP A 92 -5.24 -10.87 2.21
C TRP A 92 -5.79 -11.01 0.80
N HIS A 93 -6.60 -10.04 0.40
CA HIS A 93 -7.04 -9.91 -0.99
C HIS A 93 -7.21 -8.44 -1.39
N MET A 94 -7.21 -8.20 -2.69
CA MET A 94 -7.52 -6.93 -3.31
C MET A 94 -8.95 -6.99 -3.85
N GLU A 95 -9.77 -6.01 -3.51
CA GLU A 95 -11.06 -5.81 -4.16
C GLU A 95 -10.87 -5.47 -5.66
N PRO A 96 -11.84 -5.81 -6.52
CA PRO A 96 -11.79 -5.44 -7.94
C PRO A 96 -11.63 -3.93 -8.16
N GLY A 97 -10.93 -3.57 -9.24
CA GLY A 97 -10.68 -2.19 -9.63
C GLY A 97 -9.30 -1.69 -9.19
N GLU A 98 -8.39 -2.61 -8.93
CA GLU A 98 -6.98 -2.37 -8.72
C GLU A 98 -6.28 -1.86 -9.98
N ARG A 99 -5.13 -1.23 -9.78
CA ARG A 99 -4.25 -0.72 -10.82
C ARG A 99 -2.88 -1.37 -10.69
N ARG A 100 -2.41 -2.01 -11.76
CA ARG A 100 -1.05 -2.55 -11.87
C ARG A 100 -0.14 -1.58 -12.61
N ILE A 101 1.06 -1.36 -12.09
CA ILE A 101 2.11 -0.54 -12.70
C ILE A 101 3.43 -1.31 -12.64
N ASP A 102 4.08 -1.51 -13.78
CA ASP A 102 5.44 -2.06 -13.82
C ASP A 102 6.47 -1.00 -13.43
N VAL A 103 7.35 -1.35 -12.49
CA VAL A 103 8.33 -0.40 -11.91
C VAL A 103 9.77 -0.67 -12.30
N VAL A 104 10.00 -1.69 -13.15
CA VAL A 104 11.32 -2.01 -13.76
C VAL A 104 12.41 -2.12 -12.70
N ASP A 105 12.19 -3.02 -11.74
CA ASP A 105 13.04 -3.28 -10.57
C ASP A 105 13.28 -2.05 -9.67
N TRP A 106 12.43 -1.93 -8.65
CA TRP A 106 12.55 -0.91 -7.62
C TRP A 106 12.38 -1.51 -6.24
N SER A 107 13.40 -1.38 -5.38
CA SER A 107 13.41 -2.03 -4.05
C SER A 107 13.10 -3.54 -4.15
N ASN A 108 13.70 -4.22 -5.14
CA ASN A 108 13.49 -5.63 -5.51
C ASN A 108 12.09 -5.96 -6.08
N HIS A 109 11.22 -4.97 -6.29
CA HIS A 109 9.89 -5.18 -6.87
C HIS A 109 9.88 -4.89 -8.36
N HIS A 110 9.20 -5.74 -9.12
CA HIS A 110 9.04 -5.60 -10.56
C HIS A 110 7.74 -4.87 -10.92
N ALA A 111 6.74 -4.92 -10.04
CA ALA A 111 5.47 -4.23 -10.21
C ALA A 111 4.84 -3.83 -8.88
N LEU A 112 4.00 -2.81 -8.93
CA LEU A 112 3.04 -2.44 -7.90
C LEU A 112 1.63 -2.79 -8.37
N VAL A 113 0.84 -3.40 -7.49
CA VAL A 113 -0.61 -3.47 -7.58
C VAL A 113 -1.18 -2.62 -6.45
N VAL A 114 -1.89 -1.56 -6.81
CA VAL A 114 -2.59 -0.69 -5.86
C VAL A 114 -4.09 -0.88 -5.99
N GLY A 115 -4.79 -1.08 -4.88
CA GLY A 115 -6.23 -1.37 -4.86
C GLY A 115 -6.75 -1.35 -3.43
N ASN A 116 -8.05 -1.59 -3.20
CA ASN A 116 -8.55 -1.67 -1.82
C ASN A 116 -8.17 -3.04 -1.26
N MET A 117 -7.42 -3.05 -0.16
CA MET A 117 -6.92 -4.28 0.44
C MET A 117 -7.79 -4.68 1.61
N VAL A 118 -8.03 -5.98 1.75
CA VAL A 118 -8.76 -6.55 2.89
C VAL A 118 -7.86 -7.55 3.60
N VAL A 119 -7.78 -7.42 4.93
CA VAL A 119 -7.01 -8.29 5.83
C VAL A 119 -7.83 -8.54 7.10
N HIS A 120 -8.54 -9.67 7.14
CA HIS A 120 -9.48 -9.96 8.23
C HIS A 120 -8.83 -10.17 9.61
N ALA A 121 -7.52 -10.43 9.64
CA ALA A 121 -6.77 -10.64 10.88
C ALA A 121 -6.47 -9.34 11.65
N LEU A 122 -6.81 -8.17 11.10
CA LEU A 122 -6.58 -6.88 11.76
C LEU A 122 -7.78 -6.46 12.62
N THR A 123 -7.48 -5.90 13.79
CA THR A 123 -8.47 -5.32 14.71
C THR A 123 -8.95 -3.94 14.25
N PRO A 124 -10.16 -3.49 14.65
CA PRO A 124 -10.65 -2.15 14.37
C PRO A 124 -9.66 -1.05 14.82
N GLU A 125 -9.02 -1.22 15.96
CA GLU A 125 -8.04 -0.28 16.49
C GLU A 125 -6.79 -0.24 15.63
N GLN A 126 -6.37 -1.34 15.00
CA GLN A 126 -5.22 -1.35 14.10
C GLN A 126 -5.53 -0.63 12.78
N VAL A 127 -6.76 -0.68 12.29
CA VAL A 127 -7.14 -0.04 11.02
C VAL A 127 -7.71 1.38 11.18
N SER A 128 -7.94 1.84 12.41
CA SER A 128 -8.41 3.21 12.66
C SER A 128 -7.41 4.28 12.18
N MET A 129 -7.94 5.45 11.82
CA MET A 129 -7.13 6.65 11.54
C MET A 129 -6.14 6.89 12.68
N LYS A 130 -4.87 7.11 12.32
CA LYS A 130 -3.82 7.48 13.25
C LYS A 130 -3.66 8.98 13.31
N HIS A 131 -3.14 9.47 14.42
CA HIS A 131 -2.70 10.85 14.51
C HIS A 131 -1.59 11.12 13.50
N THR A 132 -1.61 12.30 12.89
CA THR A 132 -0.54 12.78 12.02
C THR A 132 -0.34 14.28 12.20
N TYR A 133 0.92 14.72 12.11
CA TYR A 133 1.27 16.14 12.05
C TYR A 133 1.14 16.73 10.64
N TYR A 134 0.78 15.89 9.64
CA TYR A 134 0.71 16.30 8.23
C TYR A 134 -0.64 15.96 7.59
N PRO A 135 -1.78 16.34 8.21
CA PRO A 135 -3.11 15.98 7.72
C PRO A 135 -3.40 16.51 6.31
N GLN A 136 -2.75 17.60 5.91
CA GLN A 136 -2.93 18.22 4.60
C GLN A 136 -2.66 17.26 3.43
N TYR A 137 -1.80 16.24 3.59
CA TYR A 137 -1.55 15.26 2.53
C TYR A 137 -2.69 14.26 2.33
N PHE A 138 -3.58 14.12 3.32
CA PHE A 138 -4.80 13.30 3.23
C PHE A 138 -6.07 14.14 3.05
N GLU A 139 -6.25 15.27 3.72
CA GLU A 139 -7.57 15.90 3.81
C GLU A 139 -8.01 16.70 2.58
N CYS A 140 -7.10 17.18 1.74
CA CYS A 140 -7.49 17.99 0.59
C CYS A 140 -8.05 17.12 -0.57
N CYS A 141 -9.19 17.56 -1.12
CA CYS A 141 -9.89 17.01 -2.29
C CYS A 141 -9.17 17.31 -3.59
#